data_AF-M4NKC7-F1
#
_entry.id   AF-M4NKC7-F1
#
_cell.length_a   1.000
_cell.length_b   1.000
_cell.length_c   1.000
_cell.angle_alpha   90.00
_cell.angle_beta   90.00
_cell.angle_gamma   90.00
#
_symmetry.space_group_name_H-M   'P 1'
#
loop_
_entity.id
_entity.type
_entity.pdbx_description
1 polymer ?
#
loop_
_entity_poly.entity_id
_entity_poly.type
_entity_poly.pdbx_seq_one_letter_code
_entity_poly.pdbx_strand_id
1 'polypeptide(L)'
;MILEIILSASVGALASHISSYFEIWQKFHDLTVGVRWQQAVSAQKAISDIWGNPRAHAALQMLDWDGRTYRCDERVTGSISFEFRNEALRIEGDEKDFTEDEIFVRDVFDELFSQISILQQAMKIKAIRLEDVHGWFLFYVKCLSHERNVSIFHRFMVEYDYPLVLDFLKNFDVWCIKVG
;
A
#
# COMPACT_ATOMS: atom_id res chain seq x y z
N MET A 1 -18.77 -31.47 -59.14
CA MET A 1 -19.41 -30.14 -59.18
C MET A 1 -20.28 -29.83 -57.94
N ILE A 2 -21.48 -30.42 -57.73
CA ILE A 2 -22.32 -30.05 -56.56
C ILE A 2 -21.64 -30.40 -55.21
N LEU A 3 -20.98 -31.56 -55.12
CA LEU A 3 -20.29 -31.97 -53.89
C LEU A 3 -19.11 -31.06 -53.51
N GLU A 4 -18.38 -30.53 -54.48
CA GLU A 4 -17.21 -29.65 -54.28
C GLU A 4 -17.63 -28.27 -53.75
N ILE A 5 -18.80 -27.78 -54.15
CA ILE A 5 -19.37 -26.51 -53.68
C ILE A 5 -19.82 -26.62 -52.22
N ILE A 6 -20.39 -27.75 -51.81
CA ILE A 6 -20.84 -27.97 -50.42
C ILE A 6 -19.64 -28.12 -49.47
N LEU A 7 -18.59 -28.82 -49.91
CA LEU A 7 -17.34 -28.96 -49.15
C LEU A 7 -16.62 -27.62 -48.97
N SER A 8 -16.52 -26.78 -50.01
CA SER A 8 -15.84 -25.48 -49.91
C SER A 8 -16.60 -24.50 -49.00
N ALA A 9 -17.92 -24.46 -49.06
CA ALA A 9 -18.75 -23.62 -48.19
C ALA A 9 -18.62 -24.03 -46.70
N SER A 10 -18.57 -25.33 -46.43
CA SER A 10 -18.44 -25.85 -45.05
C SER A 10 -17.09 -25.52 -44.42
N VAL A 11 -16.00 -25.62 -45.21
CA VAL A 11 -14.65 -25.23 -44.77
C VAL A 11 -14.56 -23.72 -44.52
N GLY A 12 -15.17 -22.91 -45.39
CA GLY A 12 -15.22 -21.46 -45.23
C GLY A 12 -15.95 -21.02 -43.95
N ALA A 13 -17.08 -21.65 -43.64
CA ALA A 13 -17.84 -21.37 -42.42
C ALA A 13 -17.08 -21.80 -41.15
N LEU A 14 -16.41 -22.95 -41.16
CA LEU A 14 -15.59 -23.39 -40.02
C LEU A 14 -14.40 -22.45 -39.79
N ALA A 15 -13.72 -22.03 -40.87
CA ALA A 15 -12.60 -21.10 -40.78
C ALA A 15 -13.01 -19.73 -40.24
N SER A 16 -14.18 -19.19 -40.65
CA SER A 16 -14.67 -17.90 -40.14
C SER A 16 -15.05 -17.98 -38.66
N HIS A 17 -15.67 -19.08 -38.21
CA HIS A 17 -15.95 -19.30 -36.79
C HIS A 17 -14.67 -19.41 -35.96
N ILE A 18 -13.67 -20.18 -36.41
CA ILE A 18 -12.37 -20.29 -35.71
C ILE A 18 -11.67 -18.92 -35.62
N SER A 19 -11.65 -18.15 -36.71
CA SER A 19 -11.09 -16.79 -36.72
C SER A 19 -11.80 -15.89 -35.70
N SER A 20 -13.14 -15.94 -35.65
CA SER A 20 -13.92 -15.16 -34.68
C SER A 20 -13.59 -15.54 -33.23
N TYR A 21 -13.44 -16.83 -32.92
CA TYR A 21 -13.02 -17.28 -31.59
C TYR A 21 -11.61 -16.79 -31.24
N PHE A 22 -10.68 -16.82 -32.20
CA PHE A 22 -9.31 -16.35 -31.99
C PHE A 22 -9.28 -14.83 -31.73
N GLU A 23 -10.02 -14.03 -32.48
CA GLU A 23 -10.13 -12.58 -32.26
C GLU A 23 -10.72 -12.25 -30.89
N ILE A 24 -11.74 -12.99 -30.46
CA ILE A 24 -12.34 -12.84 -29.12
C ILE A 24 -11.31 -13.18 -28.04
N TRP A 25 -10.58 -14.29 -28.19
CA TRP A 25 -9.54 -14.69 -27.25
C TRP A 25 -8.42 -13.65 -27.16
N GLN A 26 -7.95 -13.14 -28.31
CA GLN A 26 -6.92 -12.11 -28.35
C GLN A 26 -7.38 -10.82 -27.67
N LYS A 27 -8.62 -10.37 -27.91
CA LYS A 27 -9.21 -9.22 -27.21
C LYS A 27 -9.27 -9.43 -25.69
N PHE A 28 -9.67 -10.62 -25.23
CA PHE A 28 -9.66 -10.94 -23.80
C PHE A 28 -8.25 -10.91 -23.23
N HIS A 29 -7.27 -11.48 -23.93
CA HIS A 29 -5.87 -11.42 -23.53
C HIS A 29 -5.38 -9.97 -23.39
N ASP A 30 -5.58 -9.16 -24.42
CA ASP A 30 -5.19 -7.74 -24.44
C ASP A 30 -5.86 -6.94 -23.32
N LEU A 31 -7.14 -7.21 -23.03
CA LEU A 31 -7.86 -6.61 -21.91
C LEU A 31 -7.23 -6.99 -20.56
N THR A 32 -6.87 -8.26 -20.35
CA THR A 32 -6.25 -8.71 -19.09
C THR A 32 -4.87 -8.08 -18.88
N VAL A 33 -4.06 -7.98 -19.95
CA VAL A 33 -2.76 -7.30 -19.92
C VAL A 33 -2.95 -5.82 -19.65
N GLY A 34 -3.91 -5.17 -20.31
CA GLY A 34 -4.24 -3.76 -20.11
C GLY A 34 -4.66 -3.46 -18.66
N VAL A 35 -5.55 -4.27 -18.08
CA VAL A 35 -5.94 -4.14 -16.66
C VAL A 35 -4.74 -4.32 -15.75
N ARG A 36 -3.89 -5.33 -15.99
CA ARG A 36 -2.70 -5.59 -15.17
C ARG A 36 -1.72 -4.42 -15.21
N TRP A 37 -1.50 -3.84 -16.38
CA TRP A 37 -0.64 -2.67 -16.56
C TRP A 37 -1.22 -1.45 -15.82
N GLN A 38 -2.52 -1.20 -15.93
CA GLN A 38 -3.20 -0.11 -15.23
C GLN A 38 -3.10 -0.28 -13.69
N GLN A 39 -3.18 -1.51 -13.19
CA GLN A 39 -2.96 -1.81 -11.77
C GLN A 39 -1.52 -1.47 -11.33
N ALA A 40 -0.51 -1.84 -12.12
CA ALA A 40 0.89 -1.53 -11.82
C ALA A 40 1.16 -0.01 -11.83
N VAL A 41 0.60 0.71 -12.80
CA VAL A 41 0.70 2.19 -12.87
C VAL A 41 0.03 2.84 -11.67
N SER A 42 -1.14 2.33 -11.26
CA SER A 42 -1.84 2.82 -10.07
C SER A 42 -1.04 2.58 -8.79
N ALA A 43 -0.41 1.41 -8.67
CA ALA A 43 0.48 1.08 -7.55
C ALA A 43 1.70 1.99 -7.50
N GLN A 44 2.36 2.20 -8.64
CA GLN A 44 3.51 3.11 -8.75
C GLN A 44 3.12 4.54 -8.36
N LYS A 45 1.95 5.02 -8.81
CA LYS A 45 1.44 6.33 -8.43
C LYS A 45 1.21 6.42 -6.92
N ALA A 46 0.53 5.44 -6.31
CA ALA A 46 0.28 5.46 -4.87
C ALA A 46 1.59 5.47 -4.05
N ILE A 47 2.59 4.70 -4.46
CA ILE A 47 3.93 4.72 -3.83
C ILE A 47 4.58 6.10 -4.01
N SER A 48 4.51 6.68 -5.20
CA SER A 48 5.04 8.01 -5.49
C SER A 48 4.34 9.10 -4.69
N ASP A 49 3.03 9.00 -4.48
CA ASP A 49 2.24 9.95 -3.70
C ASP A 49 2.65 9.90 -2.22
N ILE A 50 2.90 8.70 -1.68
CA ILE A 50 3.44 8.51 -0.32
C ILE A 50 4.83 9.12 -0.18
N TRP A 51 5.71 8.87 -1.14
CA TRP A 51 7.08 9.37 -1.09
C TRP A 51 7.18 10.88 -1.35
N GLY A 52 6.26 11.41 -2.15
CA GLY A 52 6.14 12.83 -2.44
C GLY A 52 5.51 13.65 -1.31
N ASN A 53 4.82 12.99 -0.37
CA ASN A 53 4.26 13.62 0.82
C ASN A 53 5.34 13.78 1.91
N PRO A 54 5.73 15.02 2.28
CA PRO A 54 6.81 15.25 3.23
C PRO A 54 6.56 14.65 4.62
N ARG A 55 5.29 14.63 5.08
CA ARG A 55 4.91 14.07 6.38
C ARG A 55 4.99 12.55 6.37
N ALA A 56 4.39 11.90 5.38
CA ALA A 56 4.48 10.44 5.26
C ALA A 56 5.95 9.98 5.08
N HIS A 57 6.74 10.71 4.29
CA HIS A 57 8.16 10.44 4.14
C HIS A 57 8.94 10.63 5.47
N ALA A 58 8.64 11.67 6.24
CA ALA A 58 9.24 11.86 7.56
C ALA A 58 8.90 10.71 8.52
N ALA A 59 7.65 10.23 8.54
CA ALA A 59 7.26 9.07 9.34
C ALA A 59 8.01 7.79 8.92
N LEU A 60 8.17 7.53 7.62
CA LEU A 60 8.97 6.41 7.12
C LEU A 60 10.44 6.54 7.54
N GLN A 61 11.01 7.75 7.50
CA GLN A 61 12.36 8.00 7.99
C GLN A 61 12.47 7.82 9.52
N MET A 62 11.46 8.21 10.30
CA MET A 62 11.41 7.98 11.76
C MET A 62 11.32 6.51 12.12
N LEU A 63 10.80 5.64 11.25
CA LEU A 63 10.81 4.20 11.45
C LEU A 63 12.20 3.58 11.26
N ASP A 64 12.99 4.14 10.34
CA ASP A 64 14.29 3.60 9.92
C ASP A 64 15.47 4.21 10.70
N TRP A 65 15.43 5.51 11.00
CA TRP A 65 16.54 6.23 11.62
C TRP A 65 16.23 6.74 13.03
N ASP A 66 17.25 6.60 13.88
CA ASP A 66 17.27 7.14 15.24
C ASP A 66 18.00 8.49 15.28
N GLY A 67 17.50 9.42 16.09
CA GLY A 67 18.18 10.67 16.44
C GLY A 67 18.30 11.71 15.31
N ARG A 68 17.43 11.68 14.29
CA ARG A 68 17.45 12.69 13.22
C ARG A 68 16.60 13.90 13.56
N THR A 69 16.95 15.04 12.96
CA THR A 69 16.07 16.22 12.90
C THR A 69 15.19 16.13 11.66
N TYR A 70 13.95 16.57 11.79
CA TYR A 70 12.97 16.51 10.71
C TYR A 70 12.51 17.91 10.38
N ARG A 71 12.24 18.13 9.08
CA ARG A 71 11.62 19.36 8.59
C ARG A 71 10.41 18.99 7.75
N CYS A 72 9.25 19.47 8.16
CA CYS A 72 8.05 19.44 7.32
C CYS A 72 7.45 20.84 7.32
N ASP A 73 7.05 21.31 6.14
CA ASP A 73 6.55 22.66 5.93
C ASP A 73 7.60 23.69 6.41
N GLU A 74 7.25 24.56 7.35
CA GLU A 74 8.13 25.56 7.96
C GLU A 74 8.71 25.11 9.31
N ARG A 75 8.30 23.93 9.79
CA ARG A 75 8.63 23.44 11.12
C ARG A 75 9.90 22.59 11.09
N VAL A 76 10.78 22.84 12.06
CA VAL A 76 12.00 22.05 12.30
C VAL A 76 11.92 21.50 13.72
N THR A 77 12.04 20.18 13.86
CA THR A 77 12.02 19.52 15.16
C THR A 77 13.40 19.50 15.81
N GLY A 78 13.44 19.17 17.11
CA GLY A 78 14.64 18.62 17.71
C GLY A 78 15.06 17.27 17.09
N SER A 79 16.13 16.68 17.63
CA SER A 79 16.51 15.30 17.31
C SER A 79 15.48 14.35 17.90
N ILE A 80 14.80 13.58 17.05
CA ILE A 80 13.77 12.61 17.46
C ILE A 80 14.42 11.24 17.56
N SER A 81 14.50 10.70 18.78
CA SER A 81 14.94 9.31 19.00
C SER A 81 13.79 8.33 18.88
N PHE A 82 14.10 7.03 18.79
CA PHE A 82 13.12 5.96 18.84
C PHE A 82 12.32 5.96 20.14
N GLU A 83 12.96 6.24 21.27
CA GLU A 83 12.31 6.37 22.58
C GLU A 83 11.35 7.56 22.59
N PHE A 84 11.78 8.73 22.10
CA PHE A 84 10.90 9.90 22.00
C PHE A 84 9.72 9.64 21.07
N ARG A 85 9.94 9.03 19.89
CA ARG A 85 8.87 8.66 18.96
C ARG A 85 7.86 7.73 19.63
N ASN A 86 8.35 6.71 20.33
CA ASN A 86 7.49 5.75 21.02
C ASN A 86 6.69 6.43 22.15
N GLU A 87 7.30 7.34 22.88
CA GLU A 87 6.63 8.17 23.89
C GLU A 87 5.57 9.09 23.27
N ALA A 88 5.87 9.73 22.15
CA ALA A 88 4.93 10.58 21.41
C ALA A 88 3.70 9.81 20.91
N LEU A 89 3.86 8.52 20.60
CA LEU A 89 2.78 7.63 20.16
C LEU A 89 2.08 6.90 21.32
N ARG A 90 2.29 7.32 22.58
CA ARG A 90 1.52 6.80 23.71
C ARG A 90 0.03 7.14 23.56
N ILE A 91 -0.81 6.27 24.13
CA ILE A 91 -2.28 6.45 24.19
C ILE A 91 -2.70 7.15 25.47
N GLU A 92 -1.92 6.99 26.54
CA GLU A 92 -2.25 7.49 27.87
C GLU A 92 -1.81 8.96 28.01
N GLY A 93 -2.70 9.82 28.52
CA GLY A 93 -2.45 11.25 28.75
C GLY A 93 -3.60 12.14 28.24
N ASP A 94 -3.70 13.38 28.73
CA ASP A 94 -4.53 14.40 28.09
C ASP A 94 -3.76 14.93 26.87
N GLU A 95 -4.45 15.20 25.76
CA GLU A 95 -3.82 15.77 24.56
C GLU A 95 -3.09 17.09 24.85
N LYS A 96 -3.53 17.81 25.89
CA LYS A 96 -2.90 19.06 26.36
C LYS A 96 -1.49 18.87 26.92
N ASP A 97 -1.11 17.64 27.25
CA ASP A 97 0.19 17.32 27.83
C ASP A 97 1.26 17.02 26.76
N PHE A 98 0.88 16.95 25.48
CA PHE A 98 1.84 16.74 24.40
C PHE A 98 2.63 18.02 24.11
N THR A 99 3.94 17.88 24.09
CA THR A 99 4.86 18.86 23.52
C THR A 99 4.60 19.03 22.03
N GLU A 100 5.01 20.17 21.48
CA GLU A 100 4.85 20.40 20.04
C GLU A 100 5.48 19.27 19.23
N ASP A 101 6.68 18.79 19.59
CA ASP A 101 7.41 17.75 18.85
C ASP A 101 6.70 16.37 18.94
N GLU A 102 6.00 16.08 20.03
CA GLU A 102 5.15 14.89 20.10
C GLU A 102 3.95 15.02 19.16
N ILE A 103 3.28 16.18 19.13
CA ILE A 103 2.20 16.46 18.17
C ILE A 103 2.71 16.28 16.74
N PHE A 104 3.91 16.77 16.43
CA PHE A 104 4.51 16.59 15.11
C PHE A 104 4.68 15.12 14.74
N VAL A 105 5.22 14.30 15.66
CA VAL A 105 5.38 12.85 15.42
C VAL A 105 4.02 12.21 15.15
N ARG A 106 2.99 12.56 15.92
CA ARG A 106 1.64 12.01 15.74
C ARG A 106 1.05 12.40 14.39
N ASP A 107 1.15 13.68 14.01
CA ASP A 107 0.65 14.19 12.73
C ASP A 107 1.31 13.51 11.52
N VAL A 108 2.63 13.24 11.58
CA VAL A 108 3.32 12.57 10.47
C VAL A 108 2.93 11.10 10.36
N PHE A 109 2.70 10.42 11.49
CA PHE A 109 2.23 9.03 11.48
C PHE A 109 0.76 8.91 11.09
N ASP A 110 -0.10 9.85 11.49
CA ASP A 110 -1.48 9.96 10.99
C ASP A 110 -1.50 10.07 9.46
N GLU A 111 -0.70 10.98 8.89
CA GLU A 111 -0.61 11.11 7.44
C GLU A 111 -0.14 9.81 6.76
N LEU A 112 0.88 9.14 7.31
CA LEU A 112 1.33 7.85 6.80
C LEU A 112 0.21 6.79 6.83
N PHE A 113 -0.52 6.70 7.94
CA PHE A 113 -1.63 5.75 8.11
C PHE A 113 -2.82 6.06 7.21
N SER A 114 -3.11 7.34 6.96
CA SER A 114 -4.09 7.78 5.97
C SER A 114 -3.72 7.29 4.57
N GLN A 115 -2.46 7.47 4.15
CA GLN A 115 -2.01 7.00 2.84
C GLN A 115 -2.01 5.47 2.71
N ILE A 116 -1.60 4.74 3.76
CA ILE A 116 -1.68 3.27 3.78
C ILE A 116 -3.14 2.81 3.72
N SER A 117 -4.07 3.52 4.37
CA SER A 117 -5.49 3.21 4.32
C SER A 117 -6.06 3.37 2.91
N ILE A 118 -5.69 4.44 2.19
CA ILE A 118 -6.03 4.64 0.77
C ILE A 118 -5.49 3.48 -0.07
N LEU A 119 -4.24 3.09 0.16
CA LEU A 119 -3.62 1.98 -0.55
C LEU A 119 -4.35 0.65 -0.31
N GLN A 120 -4.67 0.33 0.93
CA GLN A 120 -5.43 -0.86 1.28
C GLN A 120 -6.84 -0.84 0.65
N GLN A 121 -7.49 0.32 0.64
CA GLN A 121 -8.79 0.46 0.00
C GLN A 121 -8.70 0.20 -1.52
N ALA A 122 -7.65 0.70 -2.17
CA ALA A 122 -7.39 0.42 -3.58
C ALA A 122 -7.13 -1.07 -3.85
N MET A 123 -6.47 -1.78 -2.92
CA MET A 123 -6.31 -3.23 -2.98
C MET A 123 -7.65 -3.97 -2.81
N LYS A 124 -8.51 -3.54 -1.88
CA LYS A 124 -9.85 -4.12 -1.66
C LYS A 124 -10.72 -4.08 -2.93
N ILE A 125 -10.65 -2.99 -3.70
CA ILE A 125 -11.38 -2.86 -4.98
C ILE A 125 -10.63 -3.43 -6.18
N LYS A 126 -9.49 -4.13 -5.96
CA LYS A 126 -8.62 -4.71 -7.00
C LYS A 126 -8.07 -3.67 -8.00
N ALA A 127 -7.96 -2.40 -7.61
CA ALA A 127 -7.29 -1.38 -8.40
C ALA A 127 -5.76 -1.50 -8.30
N ILE A 128 -5.27 -2.07 -7.20
CA ILE A 128 -3.86 -2.37 -6.94
C ILE A 128 -3.76 -3.82 -6.48
N ARG A 129 -2.67 -4.51 -6.86
CA ARG A 129 -2.34 -5.85 -6.32
C ARG A 129 -1.29 -5.73 -5.23
N LEU A 130 -1.35 -6.63 -4.25
CA LEU A 130 -0.36 -6.68 -3.17
C LEU A 130 1.06 -6.85 -3.73
N GLU A 131 1.24 -7.70 -4.75
CA GLU A 131 2.57 -7.98 -5.34
C GLU A 131 3.28 -6.71 -5.84
N ASP A 132 2.53 -5.69 -6.28
CA ASP A 132 3.08 -4.43 -6.80
C ASP A 132 3.65 -3.52 -5.70
N VAL A 133 3.22 -3.70 -4.46
CA VAL A 133 3.57 -2.82 -3.33
C VAL A 133 4.32 -3.55 -2.22
N HIS A 134 4.22 -4.88 -2.17
CA HIS A 134 4.79 -5.71 -1.12
C HIS A 134 6.29 -5.48 -0.94
N GLY A 135 7.05 -5.45 -2.04
CA GLY A 135 8.50 -5.23 -1.98
C GLY A 135 8.92 -3.91 -1.34
N TRP A 136 8.14 -2.85 -1.60
CA TRP A 136 8.39 -1.51 -1.04
C TRP A 136 8.10 -1.45 0.46
N PHE A 137 6.97 -2.01 0.89
CA PHE A 137 6.54 -1.92 2.29
C PHE A 137 7.19 -2.96 3.20
N LEU A 138 7.69 -4.08 2.67
CA LEU A 138 8.24 -5.16 3.48
C LEU A 138 9.32 -4.69 4.46
N PHE A 139 10.17 -3.75 4.06
CA PHE A 139 11.18 -3.17 4.94
C PHE A 139 10.55 -2.39 6.12
N TYR A 140 9.63 -1.47 5.83
CA TYR A 140 8.99 -0.64 6.85
C TYR A 140 8.08 -1.46 7.78
N VAL A 141 7.41 -2.48 7.26
CA VAL A 141 6.63 -3.42 8.08
C VAL A 141 7.55 -4.17 9.04
N LYS A 142 8.78 -4.56 8.64
CA LYS A 142 9.76 -5.13 9.57
C LYS A 142 10.16 -4.14 10.68
N CYS A 143 10.34 -2.86 10.36
CA CYS A 143 10.62 -1.83 11.37
C CYS A 143 9.45 -1.66 12.36
N LEU A 144 8.20 -1.66 11.86
CA LEU A 144 7.00 -1.64 12.70
C LEU A 144 6.87 -2.89 13.57
N SER A 145 7.23 -4.06 13.03
CA SER A 145 7.16 -5.36 13.70
C SER A 145 8.29 -5.61 14.71
N HIS A 146 9.21 -4.66 14.87
CA HIS A 146 10.28 -4.77 15.86
C HIS A 146 9.68 -4.82 17.27
N GLU A 147 10.28 -5.60 18.18
CA GLU A 147 9.72 -5.89 19.51
C GLU A 147 9.42 -4.64 20.35
N ARG A 148 10.29 -3.64 20.24
CA ARG A 148 10.12 -2.32 20.88
C ARG A 148 9.00 -1.44 20.29
N ASN A 149 8.50 -1.78 19.10
CA ASN A 149 7.61 -0.92 18.31
C ASN A 149 6.21 -1.54 18.20
N VAL A 150 6.13 -2.85 17.97
CA VAL A 150 4.90 -3.55 17.58
C VAL A 150 3.73 -3.28 18.52
N SER A 151 3.94 -3.31 19.84
CA SER A 151 2.88 -3.09 20.83
C SER A 151 2.37 -1.65 20.82
N ILE A 152 3.26 -0.67 20.68
CA ILE A 152 2.93 0.75 20.66
C ILE A 152 2.16 1.09 19.40
N PHE A 153 2.69 0.71 18.24
CA PHE A 153 2.05 0.95 16.95
C PHE A 153 0.71 0.21 16.82
N HIS A 154 0.64 -1.06 17.23
CA HIS A 154 -0.63 -1.80 17.19
C HIS A 154 -1.68 -1.17 18.10
N ARG A 155 -1.34 -0.86 19.36
CA ARG A 155 -2.27 -0.19 20.27
C ARG A 155 -2.72 1.16 19.69
N PHE A 156 -1.79 1.97 19.18
CA PHE A 156 -2.09 3.27 18.59
C PHE A 156 -3.07 3.13 17.41
N MET A 157 -2.80 2.19 16.50
CA MET A 157 -3.67 1.93 15.36
C MET A 157 -5.08 1.44 15.75
N VAL A 158 -5.19 0.69 16.85
CA VAL A 158 -6.48 0.22 17.38
C VAL A 158 -7.24 1.35 18.06
N GLU A 159 -6.57 2.14 18.91
CA GLU A 159 -7.21 3.22 19.68
C GLU A 159 -7.75 4.33 18.77
N TYR A 160 -6.97 4.72 17.77
CA TYR A 160 -7.32 5.79 16.83
C TYR A 160 -8.05 5.27 15.58
N ASP A 161 -8.57 4.04 15.62
CA ASP A 161 -9.42 3.43 14.58
C ASP A 161 -8.83 3.47 13.15
N TYR A 162 -7.66 2.83 12.97
CA TYR A 162 -7.04 2.61 11.65
C TYR A 162 -7.19 1.16 11.16
N PRO A 163 -8.42 0.63 10.94
CA PRO A 163 -8.63 -0.77 10.61
C PRO A 163 -8.07 -1.15 9.25
N LEU A 164 -8.04 -0.21 8.29
CA LEU A 164 -7.45 -0.45 6.96
C LEU A 164 -5.92 -0.61 7.02
N VAL A 165 -5.24 0.12 7.91
CA VAL A 165 -3.81 -0.08 8.12
C VAL A 165 -3.55 -1.44 8.75
N LEU A 166 -4.35 -1.84 9.75
CA LEU A 166 -4.24 -3.17 10.35
C LEU A 166 -4.50 -4.28 9.32
N ASP A 167 -5.50 -4.12 8.45
CA ASP A 167 -5.77 -5.05 7.35
C ASP A 167 -4.62 -5.10 6.32
N PHE A 168 -3.97 -3.97 6.06
CA PHE A 168 -2.79 -3.92 5.21
C PHE A 168 -1.64 -4.72 5.82
N LEU A 169 -1.36 -4.53 7.11
CA LEU A 169 -0.26 -5.19 7.81
C LEU A 169 -0.44 -6.72 7.92
N LYS A 170 -1.68 -7.23 7.96
CA LYS A 170 -1.98 -8.67 7.91
C LYS A 170 -1.47 -9.37 6.64
N ASN A 171 -1.16 -8.62 5.58
CA ASN A 171 -0.59 -9.17 4.35
C ASN A 171 0.92 -9.49 4.47
N PHE A 172 1.53 -9.23 5.63
CA PHE A 172 2.95 -9.45 5.86
C PHE A 172 3.17 -10.39 7.04
N ASP A 173 3.73 -11.57 6.79
CA ASP A 173 3.94 -12.61 7.81
C ASP A 173 4.72 -12.10 9.04
N VAL A 174 5.68 -11.20 8.82
CA VAL A 174 6.51 -10.61 9.88
C VAL A 174 5.70 -9.84 10.93
N TRP A 175 4.55 -9.28 10.54
CA TRP A 175 3.64 -8.59 11.45
C TRP A 175 2.77 -9.58 12.23
N CYS A 176 2.18 -10.55 11.53
CA CYS A 176 1.26 -11.52 12.12
C CYS A 176 1.91 -12.35 13.24
N ILE A 177 3.18 -12.72 13.10
CA ILE A 177 3.93 -13.50 14.11
C ILE A 177 4.06 -12.75 15.45
N LYS A 178 4.02 -11.42 15.44
CA LYS A 178 4.33 -10.59 16.61
C LYS A 178 3.09 -10.05 17.33
N VAL A 179 1.91 -10.12 16.71
CA VAL A 179 0.65 -9.59 17.25
C VAL A 179 -0.34 -10.70 17.64
N GLY A 180 -0.14 -11.94 17.16
CA GLY A 180 -0.92 -13.11 17.56
C GLY A 180 -0.45 -13.73 18.86
#